data_AF-A0A914X1V5-F1
#
_entry.id   AF-A0A914X1V5-F1
#
_cell.length_a   1.000
_cell.length_b   1.000
_cell.length_c   1.000
_cell.angle_alpha   90.00
_cell.angle_beta   90.00
_cell.angle_gamma   90.00
#
_symmetry.space_group_name_H-M   'P 1'
#
loop_
_entity.id
_entity.type
_entity.pdbx_description
1 polymer ?
#
loop_
_entity_poly.entity_id
_entity_poly.type
_entity_poly.pdbx_seq_one_letter_code
_entity_poly.pdbx_strand_id
1 'polypeptide(L)'
;MNKKVRKVTSYFSVRKRLSEHEDDDVIDGLGKRLKTDARITDDHPDQSVPSAYDKENVDPRTATTTTTPRKRAGNKLQQNGKATAAVHSLILPDKPSDIGAFSRLPPEMVVYFFGQTEIRTLVTLSLTSHRVRELLLAYVSLGEGRRRFSKETKADIVDADKYTARDSFTNWGSLFKSLTCAYPTCKRIEIVQKFYINNRVVDNKAGWGRLFLKMTTSWDFGECAKVLNAVLQFDDGLLQRTIDLVLKEPLGSRKEDEMRVRETLRATFLDHKFADVRDFPFWISALLRTRRTVEEQARLLMLLYAPTRVVDEKTEIDWKSLCDVAVTTLSDGQKRVAPFATAINALLLTSSHNIRGYQWCEHEVFAMIEEVTTLPEPWALDNFSALMLFRPALGPIALVSRCLHTYEVEAGQIVNTMKTLAYRWRLSPALSMAQPLLATLQKLPLLDTRRIFYEAINAARQARVADLIFDNSPNTRRELQDENNSAAYFAPVLNMLLPHI
;
A
#
# COMPACT_ATOMS: atom_id res chain seq x y z
N MET A 1 21.14 -12.67 26.43
CA MET A 1 20.71 -11.39 25.83
C MET A 1 19.28 -11.10 26.27
N ASN A 2 19.11 -10.21 27.25
CA ASN A 2 17.80 -9.81 27.79
C ASN A 2 17.02 -9.05 26.71
N LYS A 3 15.96 -9.66 26.16
CA LYS A 3 14.97 -8.95 25.36
C LYS A 3 14.27 -7.95 26.27
N LYS A 4 14.52 -6.65 26.07
CA LYS A 4 13.73 -5.56 26.64
C LYS A 4 12.28 -5.81 26.21
N VAL A 5 11.42 -6.24 27.14
CA VAL A 5 9.98 -6.33 26.92
C VAL A 5 9.51 -4.90 26.65
N ARG A 6 9.13 -4.60 25.40
CA ARG A 6 8.50 -3.31 25.08
C ARG A 6 7.21 -3.26 25.90
N LYS A 7 7.08 -2.24 26.76
CA LYS A 7 5.82 -1.96 27.47
C LYS A 7 4.71 -1.83 26.42
N VAL A 8 3.62 -2.57 26.61
CA VAL A 8 2.37 -2.26 25.90
C VAL A 8 2.02 -0.81 26.21
N THR A 9 1.88 0.00 25.18
CA THR A 9 1.49 1.39 25.31
C THR A 9 -0.01 1.43 25.57
N SER A 10 -0.43 1.91 26.73
CA SER A 10 -1.86 2.19 26.92
C SER A 10 -2.27 3.27 25.94
N TYR A 11 -3.26 2.97 25.11
CA TYR A 11 -3.83 3.86 24.12
C TYR A 11 -4.29 5.19 24.75
N PHE A 12 -4.86 5.11 25.95
CA PHE A 12 -5.33 6.26 26.72
C PHE A 12 -4.21 7.02 27.42
N SER A 13 -3.14 6.35 27.84
CA SER A 13 -2.00 7.03 28.47
C SER A 13 -1.18 7.84 27.47
N VAL A 14 -1.18 7.46 26.19
CA VAL A 14 -0.57 8.27 25.11
C VAL A 14 -1.46 9.48 24.81
N ARG A 15 -2.78 9.31 24.79
CA ARG A 15 -3.74 10.41 24.56
C ARG A 15 -3.77 11.44 25.70
N LYS A 16 -3.71 10.99 26.96
CA LYS A 16 -3.73 11.87 28.14
C LYS A 16 -2.48 12.76 28.26
N ARG A 17 -1.30 12.25 27.87
CA ARG A 17 -0.07 13.08 27.83
C ARG A 17 -0.10 14.18 26.78
N LEU A 18 -0.87 13.99 25.70
CA LEU A 18 -1.03 14.99 24.66
C LEU A 18 -2.05 16.06 25.06
N SER A 19 -3.16 15.70 25.72
CA SER A 19 -4.10 16.71 26.25
C SER A 19 -3.47 17.57 27.34
N GLU A 20 -2.62 16.99 28.20
CA GLU A 20 -1.89 17.74 29.23
C GLU A 20 -0.82 18.68 28.63
N HIS A 21 -0.22 18.34 27.48
CA HIS A 21 0.70 19.23 26.77
C HIS A 21 0.00 20.33 25.96
N GLU A 22 -1.19 20.06 25.41
CA GLU A 22 -2.00 21.07 24.72
C GLU A 22 -2.62 22.09 25.69
N ASP A 23 -2.90 21.70 26.94
CA ASP A 23 -3.39 22.63 27.97
C ASP A 23 -2.29 23.55 28.53
N ASP A 24 -1.03 23.11 28.55
CA ASP A 24 0.11 23.93 29.02
C ASP A 24 0.57 24.96 27.97
N ASP A 25 0.46 24.66 26.68
CA ASP A 25 0.86 25.58 25.59
C ASP A 25 -0.16 26.70 25.31
N VAL A 26 -1.38 26.63 25.88
CA VAL A 26 -2.42 27.66 25.71
C VAL A 26 -2.37 28.76 26.79
N ILE A 27 -1.66 28.54 27.91
CA ILE A 27 -1.64 29.48 29.04
C ILE A 27 -0.54 30.57 28.92
N ASP A 28 0.49 30.39 28.08
CA ASP A 28 1.62 31.34 28.02
C ASP A 28 1.58 32.37 26.86
N GLY A 29 0.47 32.43 26.10
CA GLY A 29 0.37 33.25 24.88
C GLY A 29 -0.51 34.51 24.92
N LEU A 30 -1.29 34.75 25.98
CA LEU A 30 -2.29 35.83 26.02
C LEU A 30 -1.95 36.92 27.05
N GLY A 31 -0.74 37.45 26.92
CA GLY A 31 -0.30 38.63 27.65
C GLY A 31 0.18 39.72 26.70
N LYS A 32 -0.62 40.80 26.58
CA LYS A 32 -0.32 42.12 25.96
C LYS A 32 -0.73 42.28 24.49
N ARG A 33 -1.90 42.88 24.27
CA ARG A 33 -2.00 44.27 23.75
C ARG A 33 -3.45 44.76 23.75
N LEU A 34 -3.67 45.78 24.58
CA LEU A 34 -4.85 46.62 24.62
C LEU A 34 -4.72 47.76 23.59
N LYS A 35 -5.88 48.10 23.01
CA LYS A 35 -6.37 49.44 22.64
C LYS A 35 -5.64 50.23 21.55
N THR A 36 -6.38 50.49 20.46
CA THR A 36 -6.74 51.88 20.10
C THR A 36 -8.10 51.92 19.40
N ASP A 37 -8.96 52.82 19.85
CA ASP A 37 -10.26 53.19 19.28
C ASP A 37 -10.13 53.91 17.92
N ALA A 38 -11.13 53.73 17.04
CA ALA A 38 -11.71 54.82 16.25
C ALA A 38 -13.05 54.40 15.61
N ARG A 39 -14.11 55.14 15.96
CA ARG A 39 -15.41 55.19 15.27
C ARG A 39 -15.26 55.80 13.87
N ILE A 40 -16.16 55.47 12.94
CA ILE A 40 -16.93 56.38 12.05
C ILE A 40 -17.87 55.54 11.13
N THR A 41 -19.16 55.69 11.43
CA THR A 41 -20.42 55.68 10.64
C THR A 41 -20.45 55.41 9.12
N ASP A 42 -21.47 54.61 8.74
CA ASP A 42 -22.48 54.74 7.66
C ASP A 42 -22.11 55.35 6.30
N ASP A 43 -22.37 54.64 5.18
CA ASP A 43 -23.60 54.79 4.37
C ASP A 43 -23.57 53.98 3.06
N HIS A 44 -24.75 53.87 2.44
CA HIS A 44 -25.28 52.88 1.49
C HIS A 44 -24.87 53.05 -0.01
N PRO A 45 -25.46 52.33 -1.01
CA PRO A 45 -24.80 51.85 -2.24
C PRO A 45 -25.26 52.60 -3.52
N ASP A 46 -24.66 52.30 -4.68
CA ASP A 46 -25.37 51.94 -5.94
C ASP A 46 -24.49 52.04 -7.20
N GLN A 47 -24.80 51.14 -8.15
CA GLN A 47 -24.73 51.31 -9.63
C GLN A 47 -23.31 51.46 -10.25
N SER A 48 -22.98 51.01 -11.47
CA SER A 48 -23.70 50.41 -12.60
C SER A 48 -22.65 49.85 -13.58
N VAL A 49 -23.03 48.80 -14.30
CA VAL A 49 -22.43 48.29 -15.56
C VAL A 49 -23.00 49.13 -16.73
N PRO A 50 -22.63 49.07 -18.05
CA PRO A 50 -21.56 48.38 -18.83
C PRO A 50 -20.79 49.32 -19.80
N SER A 51 -19.81 48.80 -20.56
CA SER A 51 -19.87 48.81 -22.04
C SER A 51 -18.66 48.13 -22.67
N ALA A 52 -18.95 47.19 -23.57
CA ALA A 52 -18.03 46.64 -24.55
C ALA A 52 -17.70 47.68 -25.64
N TYR A 53 -16.54 47.54 -26.27
CA TYR A 53 -16.37 47.76 -27.71
C TYR A 53 -15.19 46.93 -28.22
N ASP A 54 -15.51 46.09 -29.20
CA ASP A 54 -14.59 45.37 -30.08
C ASP A 54 -13.67 46.30 -30.86
N LYS A 55 -12.49 45.79 -31.24
CA LYS A 55 -12.03 45.74 -32.64
C LYS A 55 -10.65 45.10 -32.78
N GLU A 56 -10.62 44.04 -33.58
CA GLU A 56 -9.78 43.88 -34.78
C GLU A 56 -8.25 44.11 -34.68
N ASN A 57 -7.35 43.38 -35.31
CA ASN A 57 -7.30 42.20 -36.18
C ASN A 57 -5.79 42.07 -36.52
N VAL A 58 -5.37 40.97 -37.16
CA VAL A 58 -4.11 40.85 -37.95
C VAL A 58 -2.79 40.50 -37.20
N ASP A 59 -2.45 39.21 -37.26
CA ASP A 59 -1.07 38.65 -37.34
C ASP A 59 -0.46 38.99 -38.73
N PRO A 60 0.88 39.12 -38.96
CA PRO A 60 1.83 38.00 -38.71
C PRO A 60 3.35 38.33 -38.51
N ARG A 61 4.09 37.35 -37.93
CA ARG A 61 5.55 37.04 -38.07
C ARG A 61 6.55 38.15 -37.65
N THR A 62 7.60 37.92 -36.85
CA THR A 62 8.81 37.09 -37.14
C THR A 62 9.81 37.22 -35.96
N ALA A 63 10.69 36.21 -35.77
CA ALA A 63 11.97 36.20 -35.03
C ALA A 63 11.89 36.18 -33.47
N THR A 64 12.70 35.45 -32.70
CA THR A 64 14.04 34.89 -32.95
C THR A 64 14.33 33.72 -32.00
N THR A 65 14.84 32.63 -32.55
CA THR A 65 15.44 31.48 -31.86
C THR A 65 16.81 31.79 -31.28
N THR A 66 17.08 31.40 -30.04
CA THR A 66 18.44 31.15 -29.51
C THR A 66 18.51 29.75 -28.91
N THR A 67 19.04 28.81 -29.70
CA THR A 67 19.32 27.42 -29.31
C THR A 67 20.80 27.27 -28.97
N THR A 68 21.09 26.79 -27.76
CA THR A 68 22.40 26.22 -27.39
C THR A 68 22.38 24.69 -27.63
N PRO A 69 23.42 24.08 -28.22
CA PRO A 69 23.39 22.67 -28.59
C PRO A 69 23.84 21.76 -27.43
N ARG A 70 22.93 20.92 -26.93
CA ARG A 70 23.24 19.87 -25.93
C ARG A 70 23.57 18.54 -26.62
N LYS A 71 24.86 18.16 -26.59
CA LYS A 71 25.40 16.85 -27.00
C LYS A 71 24.64 15.70 -26.32
N ARG A 72 23.78 14.96 -27.05
CA ARG A 72 23.19 13.69 -26.56
C ARG A 72 22.87 12.64 -27.64
N ALA A 73 23.46 12.74 -28.83
CA ALA A 73 23.22 11.80 -29.94
C ALA A 73 24.22 10.63 -30.04
N GLY A 74 25.35 10.65 -29.32
CA GLY A 74 26.45 9.68 -29.49
C GLY A 74 26.18 8.25 -28.97
N ASN A 75 25.29 8.06 -27.98
CA ASN A 75 25.14 6.76 -27.32
C ASN A 75 24.09 5.82 -27.95
N LYS A 76 23.15 6.34 -28.75
CA LYS A 76 22.05 5.51 -29.32
C LYS A 76 22.50 4.65 -30.51
N LEU A 77 23.42 5.14 -31.33
CA LEU A 77 23.93 4.44 -32.51
C LEU A 77 24.90 3.30 -32.14
N GLN A 78 25.79 3.51 -31.15
CA GLN A 78 26.74 2.48 -30.72
C GLN A 78 26.08 1.27 -30.05
N GLN A 79 25.00 1.44 -29.28
CA GLN A 79 24.30 0.32 -28.65
C GLN A 79 23.50 -0.53 -29.65
N ASN A 80 22.87 0.11 -30.65
CA ASN A 80 22.19 -0.64 -31.71
C ASN A 80 23.21 -1.43 -32.55
N GLY A 81 24.35 -0.85 -32.92
CA GLY A 81 25.40 -1.57 -33.66
C GLY A 81 25.94 -2.80 -32.93
N LYS A 82 26.15 -2.73 -31.61
CA LYS A 82 26.64 -3.87 -30.80
C LYS A 82 25.61 -5.00 -30.67
N ALA A 83 24.33 -4.68 -30.54
CA ALA A 83 23.29 -5.68 -30.39
C ALA A 83 22.93 -6.34 -31.74
N THR A 84 22.93 -5.60 -32.84
CA THR A 84 22.80 -6.19 -34.19
C THR A 84 24.00 -7.09 -34.49
N ALA A 85 25.23 -6.64 -34.16
CA ALA A 85 26.43 -7.48 -34.25
C ALA A 85 26.34 -8.75 -33.39
N ALA A 86 25.65 -8.72 -32.24
CA ALA A 86 25.38 -9.91 -31.44
C ALA A 86 24.40 -10.87 -32.13
N VAL A 87 23.33 -10.38 -32.77
CA VAL A 87 22.45 -11.25 -33.57
C VAL A 87 23.19 -11.84 -34.77
N HIS A 88 24.02 -11.04 -35.46
CA HIS A 88 24.88 -11.53 -36.55
C HIS A 88 25.87 -12.59 -36.06
N SER A 89 26.56 -12.36 -34.94
CA SER A 89 27.49 -13.35 -34.39
C SER A 89 26.80 -14.62 -33.89
N LEU A 90 25.51 -14.52 -33.55
CA LEU A 90 24.69 -15.67 -33.17
C LEU A 90 24.21 -16.51 -34.37
N ILE A 91 24.24 -15.96 -35.59
CA ILE A 91 23.73 -16.58 -36.83
C ILE A 91 24.87 -17.07 -37.75
N LEU A 92 26.13 -16.67 -37.50
CA LEU A 92 27.28 -17.13 -38.28
C LEU A 92 27.43 -18.68 -38.24
N PRO A 93 27.63 -19.34 -39.40
CA PRO A 93 27.62 -20.79 -39.49
C PRO A 93 29.03 -21.38 -39.35
N ASP A 94 29.16 -22.45 -38.59
CA ASP A 94 30.20 -23.47 -38.85
C ASP A 94 29.74 -24.90 -38.53
N LYS A 95 28.52 -25.11 -38.01
CA LYS A 95 27.95 -26.43 -37.71
C LYS A 95 26.44 -26.44 -37.95
N PRO A 96 25.79 -27.61 -38.17
CA PRO A 96 24.33 -27.71 -38.22
C PRO A 96 23.77 -27.08 -36.96
N SER A 97 23.26 -25.86 -37.12
CA SER A 97 23.05 -24.99 -35.99
C SER A 97 21.74 -25.37 -35.30
N ASP A 98 21.76 -25.44 -33.97
CA ASP A 98 20.60 -25.72 -33.11
C ASP A 98 19.44 -24.71 -33.25
N ILE A 99 19.46 -23.81 -34.25
CA ILE A 99 18.40 -22.85 -34.61
C ILE A 99 17.53 -23.33 -35.76
N GLY A 100 17.78 -24.52 -36.33
CA GLY A 100 16.94 -25.12 -37.36
C GLY A 100 16.81 -24.23 -38.60
N ALA A 101 15.58 -24.00 -39.07
CA ALA A 101 15.31 -23.24 -40.30
C ALA A 101 15.81 -21.78 -40.26
N PHE A 102 15.98 -21.18 -39.07
CA PHE A 102 16.54 -19.83 -38.95
C PHE A 102 17.99 -19.74 -39.42
N SER A 103 18.73 -20.85 -39.49
CA SER A 103 20.10 -20.88 -40.02
C SER A 103 20.17 -20.52 -41.50
N ARG A 104 19.05 -20.62 -42.22
CA ARG A 104 18.93 -20.33 -43.65
C ARG A 104 18.49 -18.90 -43.92
N LEU A 105 18.14 -18.13 -42.87
CA LEU A 105 17.62 -16.77 -43.01
C LEU A 105 18.69 -15.74 -42.68
N PRO A 106 18.75 -14.62 -43.41
CA PRO A 106 19.55 -13.46 -43.00
C PRO A 106 19.13 -12.97 -41.60
N PRO A 107 20.05 -12.46 -40.78
CA PRO A 107 19.77 -11.92 -39.45
C PRO A 107 18.61 -10.90 -39.40
N GLU A 108 18.50 -10.06 -40.43
CA GLU A 108 17.46 -9.05 -40.58
C GLU A 108 16.07 -9.69 -40.72
N MET A 109 15.99 -10.81 -41.45
CA MET A 109 14.75 -11.57 -41.62
C MET A 109 14.34 -12.29 -40.33
N VAL A 110 15.31 -12.76 -39.54
CA VAL A 110 15.04 -13.34 -38.21
C VAL A 110 14.47 -12.28 -37.26
N VAL A 111 15.09 -11.09 -37.22
CA VAL A 111 14.60 -9.97 -36.41
C VAL A 111 13.21 -9.52 -36.86
N TYR A 112 12.98 -9.44 -38.18
CA TYR A 112 11.67 -9.11 -38.74
C TYR A 112 10.61 -10.15 -38.35
N PHE A 113 10.93 -11.44 -38.50
CA PHE A 113 10.04 -12.54 -38.10
C PHE A 113 9.67 -12.45 -36.62
N PHE A 114 10.65 -12.24 -35.73
CA PHE A 114 10.37 -12.01 -34.31
C PHE A 114 9.51 -10.75 -34.09
N GLY A 115 9.72 -9.69 -34.86
CA GLY A 115 8.92 -8.47 -34.80
C GLY A 115 7.43 -8.64 -35.15
N GLN A 116 7.11 -9.55 -36.07
CA GLN A 116 5.74 -9.79 -36.52
C GLN A 116 5.03 -10.94 -35.77
N THR A 117 5.79 -11.81 -35.10
CA THR A 117 5.24 -12.99 -34.42
C THR A 117 4.61 -12.61 -33.08
N GLU A 118 3.43 -13.13 -32.75
CA GLU A 118 2.80 -12.91 -31.44
C GLU A 118 3.72 -13.31 -30.27
N ILE A 119 3.73 -12.53 -29.19
CA ILE A 119 4.59 -12.78 -28.01
C ILE A 119 4.40 -14.19 -27.45
N ARG A 120 3.18 -14.72 -27.47
CA ARG A 120 2.87 -16.09 -27.01
C ARG A 120 3.56 -17.16 -27.84
N THR A 121 3.62 -16.96 -29.16
CA THR A 121 4.35 -17.85 -30.05
C THR A 121 5.85 -17.74 -29.80
N LEU A 122 6.37 -16.54 -29.48
CA LEU A 122 7.76 -16.36 -29.08
C LEU A 122 8.10 -17.07 -27.75
N VAL A 123 7.16 -17.11 -26.80
CA VAL A 123 7.30 -17.90 -25.56
C VAL A 123 7.53 -19.37 -25.91
N THR A 124 6.65 -19.97 -26.71
CA THR A 124 6.80 -21.37 -27.15
C THR A 124 8.10 -21.58 -27.90
N LEU A 125 8.44 -20.67 -28.81
CA LEU A 125 9.65 -20.76 -29.61
C LEU A 125 10.94 -20.72 -28.75
N SER A 126 10.98 -19.90 -27.70
CA SER A 126 12.12 -19.82 -26.78
C SER A 126 12.43 -21.11 -26.00
N LEU A 127 11.45 -22.03 -25.93
CA LEU A 127 11.59 -23.32 -25.27
C LEU A 127 12.07 -24.42 -26.20
N THR A 128 12.10 -24.18 -27.51
CA THR A 128 12.50 -25.20 -28.52
C THR A 128 14.00 -25.49 -28.58
N SER A 129 14.84 -24.48 -28.31
CA SER A 129 16.30 -24.61 -28.37
C SER A 129 16.99 -23.52 -27.55
N HIS A 130 18.14 -23.86 -26.96
CA HIS A 130 19.02 -22.90 -26.29
C HIS A 130 19.44 -21.76 -27.22
N ARG A 131 19.78 -22.06 -28.48
CA ARG A 131 20.28 -21.04 -29.40
C ARG A 131 19.18 -20.11 -29.89
N VAL A 132 17.97 -20.63 -30.08
CA VAL A 132 16.78 -19.80 -30.39
C VAL A 132 16.45 -18.86 -29.23
N ARG A 133 16.60 -19.35 -27.99
CA ARG A 133 16.44 -18.53 -26.78
C ARG A 133 17.44 -17.38 -26.72
N GLU A 134 18.73 -17.65 -26.99
CA GLU A 134 19.77 -16.62 -27.06
C GLU A 134 19.48 -15.57 -28.16
N LEU A 135 19.00 -16.00 -29.33
CA LEU A 135 18.58 -15.08 -30.40
C LEU A 135 17.41 -14.19 -29.96
N LEU A 136 16.41 -14.75 -29.30
CA LEU A 136 15.28 -13.97 -28.79
C LEU A 136 15.71 -13.03 -27.66
N LEU A 137 16.63 -13.46 -26.80
CA LEU A 137 17.18 -12.63 -25.74
C LEU A 137 17.98 -11.43 -26.30
N ALA A 138 18.74 -11.66 -27.37
CA ALA A 138 19.38 -10.59 -28.13
C ALA A 138 18.33 -9.67 -28.78
N TYR A 139 17.28 -10.23 -29.39
CA TYR A 139 16.19 -9.47 -30.02
C TYR A 139 15.48 -8.52 -29.05
N VAL A 140 15.09 -8.97 -27.85
CA VAL A 140 14.41 -8.10 -26.87
C VAL A 140 15.30 -6.95 -26.39
N SER A 141 16.63 -7.08 -26.55
CA SER A 141 17.60 -6.04 -26.24
C SER A 141 17.83 -5.06 -27.41
N LEU A 142 17.41 -5.40 -28.63
CA LEU A 142 17.54 -4.55 -29.83
C LEU A 142 16.61 -3.33 -29.77
N GLY A 143 16.94 -2.31 -30.57
CA GLY A 143 16.03 -1.20 -30.84
C GLY A 143 14.67 -1.62 -31.40
N GLU A 144 14.59 -2.71 -32.17
CA GLU A 144 13.33 -3.26 -32.68
C GLU A 144 12.47 -3.88 -31.56
N GLY A 145 13.06 -4.75 -30.73
CA GLY A 145 12.36 -5.35 -29.59
C GLY A 145 11.84 -4.29 -28.61
N ARG A 146 12.65 -3.25 -28.33
CA ARG A 146 12.25 -2.12 -27.47
C ARG A 146 11.12 -1.28 -28.07
N ARG A 147 11.18 -1.00 -29.38
CA ARG A 147 10.09 -0.29 -30.08
C ARG A 147 8.81 -1.09 -30.07
N ARG A 148 8.90 -2.40 -30.28
CA ARG A 148 7.76 -3.30 -30.20
C ARG A 148 7.14 -3.29 -28.80
N PHE A 149 7.94 -3.50 -27.76
CA PHE A 149 7.48 -3.41 -26.38
C PHE A 149 6.76 -2.09 -26.12
N SER A 150 7.40 -0.96 -26.43
CA SER A 150 6.83 0.38 -26.24
C SER A 150 5.53 0.60 -27.04
N LYS A 151 5.40 0.01 -28.24
CA LYS A 151 4.20 0.12 -29.08
C LYS A 151 3.04 -0.69 -28.48
N GLU A 152 3.30 -1.95 -28.14
CA GLU A 152 2.29 -2.86 -27.58
C GLU A 152 1.79 -2.36 -26.21
N THR A 153 2.71 -1.93 -25.33
CA THR A 153 2.32 -1.45 -23.99
C THR A 153 1.66 -0.07 -23.98
N LYS A 154 1.81 0.73 -25.05
CA LYS A 154 1.08 2.00 -25.20
C LYS A 154 -0.34 1.80 -25.70
N ALA A 155 -0.58 0.76 -26.51
CA ALA A 155 -1.89 0.42 -27.02
C ALA A 155 -2.80 -0.23 -25.96
N ASP A 156 -2.19 -0.76 -24.89
CA ASP A 156 -2.90 -1.34 -23.76
C ASP A 156 -3.57 -0.28 -22.88
N ILE A 157 -4.79 0.09 -23.25
CA ILE A 157 -5.78 0.64 -22.32
C ILE A 157 -6.44 -0.55 -21.61
N VAL A 158 -5.67 -1.29 -20.82
CA VAL A 158 -6.21 -2.39 -20.03
C VAL A 158 -6.57 -1.83 -18.66
N ASP A 159 -7.85 -1.95 -18.29
CA ASP A 159 -8.36 -1.83 -16.93
C ASP A 159 -7.34 -2.45 -15.97
N ALA A 160 -6.79 -1.68 -15.03
CA ALA A 160 -5.69 -2.12 -14.16
C ALA A 160 -5.98 -3.46 -13.45
N ASP A 161 -7.28 -3.78 -13.29
CA ASP A 161 -7.81 -4.94 -12.58
C ASP A 161 -7.93 -6.24 -13.42
N LYS A 162 -7.66 -6.22 -14.73
CA LYS A 162 -7.90 -7.39 -15.59
C LYS A 162 -6.62 -7.97 -16.17
N TYR A 163 -6.14 -9.06 -15.55
CA TYR A 163 -5.22 -10.04 -16.16
C TYR A 163 -5.89 -10.70 -17.37
N THR A 164 -5.94 -10.00 -18.49
CA THR A 164 -6.45 -10.58 -19.73
C THR A 164 -5.33 -11.22 -20.52
N ALA A 165 -5.70 -12.18 -21.37
CA ALA A 165 -4.83 -12.73 -22.39
C ALA A 165 -4.15 -11.66 -23.29
N ARG A 166 -4.72 -10.45 -23.32
CA ARG A 166 -4.32 -9.33 -24.17
C ARG A 166 -3.39 -8.35 -23.46
N ASP A 167 -3.16 -8.47 -22.14
CA ASP A 167 -2.22 -7.58 -21.43
C ASP A 167 -0.79 -7.85 -21.90
N SER A 168 -0.21 -6.88 -22.61
CA SER A 168 1.13 -6.95 -23.18
C SER A 168 2.16 -7.13 -22.06
N PHE A 169 2.03 -6.45 -20.93
CA PHE A 169 2.98 -6.62 -19.82
C PHE A 169 3.03 -8.05 -19.29
N THR A 170 1.88 -8.69 -19.10
CA THR A 170 1.80 -10.11 -18.73
C THR A 170 2.39 -11.01 -19.83
N ASN A 171 2.11 -10.74 -21.11
CA ASN A 171 2.68 -11.52 -22.21
C ASN A 171 4.22 -11.40 -22.25
N TRP A 172 4.75 -10.19 -22.09
CA TRP A 172 6.19 -9.93 -21.99
C TRP A 172 6.82 -10.55 -20.74
N GLY A 173 6.12 -10.54 -19.60
CA GLY A 173 6.58 -11.26 -18.38
C GLY A 173 6.67 -12.77 -18.59
N SER A 174 5.73 -13.34 -19.35
CA SER A 174 5.79 -14.75 -19.75
C SER A 174 6.97 -15.02 -20.69
N LEU A 175 7.24 -14.10 -21.61
CA LEU A 175 8.41 -14.16 -22.49
C LEU A 175 9.70 -14.13 -21.66
N PHE A 176 9.89 -13.16 -20.77
CA PHE A 176 11.08 -13.11 -19.90
C PHE A 176 11.24 -14.36 -19.03
N LYS A 177 10.14 -14.91 -18.50
CA LYS A 177 10.19 -16.19 -17.77
C LYS A 177 10.76 -17.32 -18.63
N SER A 178 10.27 -17.46 -19.86
CA SER A 178 10.72 -18.51 -20.78
C SER A 178 12.14 -18.26 -21.32
N LEU A 179 12.49 -17.02 -21.65
CA LEU A 179 13.84 -16.65 -22.09
C LEU A 179 14.90 -16.86 -21.00
N THR A 180 14.52 -16.73 -19.74
CA THR A 180 15.47 -16.78 -18.64
C THR A 180 15.42 -18.07 -17.82
N CYS A 181 14.58 -19.04 -18.20
CA CYS A 181 14.30 -20.26 -17.42
C CYS A 181 15.52 -21.13 -17.13
N ALA A 182 16.59 -21.04 -17.94
CA ALA A 182 17.82 -21.80 -17.75
C ALA A 182 18.89 -21.07 -16.92
N TYR A 183 18.69 -19.80 -16.58
CA TYR A 183 19.67 -19.05 -15.79
C TYR A 183 19.34 -19.07 -14.30
N PRO A 184 20.34 -18.90 -13.42
CA PRO A 184 20.11 -18.62 -12.00
C PRO A 184 19.41 -17.26 -11.83
N THR A 185 18.65 -17.10 -10.75
CA THR A 185 17.82 -15.92 -10.47
C THR A 185 18.56 -14.59 -10.59
N CYS A 186 19.79 -14.49 -10.08
CA CYS A 186 20.58 -13.26 -10.17
C CYS A 186 20.78 -12.81 -11.62
N LYS A 187 21.00 -13.77 -12.54
CA LYS A 187 21.17 -13.47 -13.97
C LYS A 187 19.84 -13.12 -14.64
N ARG A 188 18.74 -13.77 -14.24
CA ARG A 188 17.38 -13.41 -14.71
C ARG A 188 17.05 -11.95 -14.36
N ILE A 189 17.34 -11.57 -13.12
CA ILE A 189 17.18 -10.20 -12.61
C ILE A 189 18.02 -9.21 -13.42
N GLU A 190 19.31 -9.50 -13.63
CA GLU A 190 20.22 -8.63 -14.41
C GLU A 190 19.68 -8.36 -15.83
N ILE A 191 19.16 -9.38 -16.50
CA ILE A 191 18.57 -9.27 -17.83
C ILE A 191 17.36 -8.33 -17.81
N VAL A 192 16.45 -8.53 -16.86
CA VAL A 192 15.21 -7.75 -16.76
C VAL A 192 15.50 -6.32 -16.31
N GLN A 193 16.47 -6.11 -15.42
CA GLN A 193 16.94 -4.79 -15.03
C GLN A 193 17.45 -3.99 -16.22
N LYS A 194 18.31 -4.60 -17.06
CA LYS A 194 18.79 -3.96 -18.29
C LYS A 194 17.65 -3.61 -19.22
N PHE A 195 16.67 -4.52 -19.37
CA PHE A 195 15.50 -4.26 -20.19
C PHE A 195 14.65 -3.10 -19.63
N TYR A 196 14.40 -3.06 -18.32
CA TYR A 196 13.68 -1.99 -17.64
C TYR A 196 14.33 -0.63 -17.86
N ILE A 197 15.64 -0.51 -17.56
CA ILE A 197 16.41 0.74 -17.71
C ILE A 197 16.37 1.24 -19.16
N ASN A 198 16.47 0.32 -20.12
CA ASN A 198 16.43 0.64 -21.55
C ASN A 198 15.04 1.04 -22.07
N ASN A 199 13.98 0.77 -21.31
CA ASN A 199 12.59 1.07 -21.65
C ASN A 199 11.92 2.01 -20.64
N ARG A 200 12.69 2.78 -19.86
CA ARG A 200 12.18 3.74 -18.85
C ARG A 200 11.23 4.82 -19.36
N VAL A 201 11.14 5.00 -20.69
CA VAL A 201 10.16 5.89 -21.32
C VAL A 201 8.72 5.37 -21.19
N VAL A 202 8.55 4.09 -20.87
CA VAL A 202 7.25 3.47 -20.58
C VAL A 202 6.90 3.74 -19.12
N ASP A 203 6.16 4.81 -18.90
CA ASP A 203 5.66 5.21 -17.57
C ASP A 203 4.35 4.48 -17.24
N ASN A 204 4.46 3.19 -16.90
CA ASN A 204 3.34 2.38 -16.45
C ASN A 204 3.77 1.44 -15.32
N LYS A 205 3.80 1.98 -14.10
CA LYS A 205 4.25 1.28 -12.88
C LYS A 205 3.46 -0.02 -12.63
N ALA A 206 2.16 0.00 -12.89
CA ALA A 206 1.26 -1.15 -12.75
C ALA A 206 1.58 -2.25 -13.77
N GLY A 207 1.77 -1.86 -15.03
CA GLY A 207 2.20 -2.75 -16.11
C GLY A 207 3.53 -3.42 -15.78
N TRP A 208 4.54 -2.66 -15.36
CA TRP A 208 5.82 -3.23 -14.92
C TRP A 208 5.65 -4.22 -13.76
N GLY A 209 4.78 -3.90 -12.79
CA GLY A 209 4.37 -4.82 -11.73
C GLY A 209 3.84 -6.15 -12.28
N ARG A 210 2.87 -6.11 -13.21
CA ARG A 210 2.32 -7.32 -13.85
C ARG A 210 3.38 -8.13 -14.59
N LEU A 211 4.32 -7.47 -15.26
CA LEU A 211 5.46 -8.13 -15.91
C LEU A 211 6.33 -8.89 -14.89
N PHE A 212 6.72 -8.22 -13.79
CA PHE A 212 7.53 -8.84 -12.74
C PHE A 212 6.80 -10.01 -12.07
N LEU A 213 5.54 -9.81 -11.68
CA LEU A 213 4.70 -10.86 -11.07
C LEU A 213 4.49 -12.06 -11.99
N LYS A 214 4.28 -11.81 -13.29
CA LYS A 214 4.14 -12.91 -14.26
C LYS A 214 5.45 -13.67 -14.44
N MET A 215 6.58 -12.97 -14.43
CA MET A 215 7.89 -13.60 -14.50
C MET A 215 8.16 -14.51 -13.28
N THR A 216 7.79 -14.05 -12.09
CA THR A 216 8.01 -14.77 -10.82
C THR A 216 6.92 -15.78 -10.48
N THR A 217 5.89 -15.93 -11.33
CA THR A 217 4.83 -16.92 -11.09
C THR A 217 5.44 -18.31 -10.87
N SER A 218 5.03 -18.99 -9.80
CA SER A 218 5.53 -20.32 -9.39
C SER A 218 7.02 -20.37 -8.98
N TRP A 219 7.66 -19.23 -8.71
CA TRP A 219 8.98 -19.22 -8.07
C TRP A 219 8.83 -19.40 -6.55
N ASP A 220 9.91 -19.85 -5.91
CA ASP A 220 9.99 -19.82 -4.46
C ASP A 220 9.97 -18.35 -3.95
N PHE A 221 9.34 -18.13 -2.81
CA PHE A 221 9.19 -16.81 -2.22
C PHE A 221 10.54 -16.11 -1.92
N GLY A 222 11.59 -16.88 -1.57
CA GLY A 222 12.94 -16.33 -1.41
C GLY A 222 13.51 -15.78 -2.72
N GLU A 223 13.22 -16.41 -3.85
CA GLU A 223 13.62 -15.92 -5.17
C GLU A 223 12.77 -14.72 -5.61
N CYS A 224 11.47 -14.72 -5.32
CA CYS A 224 10.59 -13.56 -5.53
C CYS A 224 11.08 -12.33 -4.75
N ALA A 225 11.56 -12.51 -3.52
CA ALA A 225 12.08 -11.41 -2.72
C ALA A 225 13.40 -10.83 -3.27
N LYS A 226 14.22 -11.63 -3.95
CA LYS A 226 15.38 -11.11 -4.70
C LYS A 226 14.93 -10.18 -5.82
N VAL A 227 13.82 -10.50 -6.51
CA VAL A 227 13.23 -9.63 -7.53
C VAL A 227 12.71 -8.33 -6.90
N LEU A 228 12.00 -8.41 -5.77
CA LEU A 228 11.57 -7.21 -5.03
C LEU A 228 12.76 -6.29 -4.73
N ASN A 229 13.79 -6.83 -4.07
CA ASN A 229 14.97 -6.07 -3.69
C ASN A 229 15.67 -5.47 -4.90
N ALA A 230 15.78 -6.22 -6.00
CA ALA A 230 16.38 -5.72 -7.23
C ALA A 230 15.58 -4.56 -7.82
N VAL A 231 14.25 -4.67 -7.90
CA VAL A 231 13.38 -3.59 -8.42
C VAL A 231 13.50 -2.32 -7.59
N LEU A 232 13.61 -2.42 -6.25
CA LEU A 232 13.89 -1.26 -5.40
C LEU A 232 15.26 -0.60 -5.71
N GLN A 233 16.22 -1.39 -6.19
CA GLN A 233 17.57 -0.97 -6.58
C GLN A 233 17.70 -0.60 -8.07
N PHE A 234 16.64 -0.68 -8.87
CA PHE A 234 16.69 -0.23 -10.26
C PHE A 234 16.94 1.29 -10.33
N ASP A 235 17.44 1.74 -11.48
CA ASP A 235 17.77 3.15 -11.75
C ASP A 235 18.68 3.76 -10.65
N ASP A 236 19.82 3.10 -10.43
CA ASP A 236 20.80 3.44 -9.39
C ASP A 236 20.21 3.53 -7.97
N GLY A 237 19.14 2.76 -7.71
CA GLY A 237 18.46 2.70 -6.43
C GLY A 237 17.66 3.95 -6.08
N LEU A 238 17.19 4.70 -7.07
CA LEU A 238 16.39 5.92 -6.86
C LEU A 238 15.19 5.65 -5.94
N LEU A 239 14.40 4.60 -6.23
CA LEU A 239 13.22 4.26 -5.43
C LEU A 239 13.60 3.94 -3.98
N GLN A 240 14.61 3.10 -3.76
CA GLN A 240 15.10 2.80 -2.41
C GLN A 240 15.52 4.08 -1.67
N ARG A 241 16.29 4.97 -2.31
CA ARG A 241 16.74 6.22 -1.68
C ARG A 241 15.58 7.14 -1.34
N THR A 242 14.57 7.23 -2.21
CA THR A 242 13.36 8.02 -1.92
C THR A 242 12.57 7.42 -0.76
N ILE A 243 12.43 6.09 -0.68
CA ILE A 243 11.83 5.43 0.48
C ILE A 243 12.60 5.75 1.76
N ASP A 244 13.93 5.58 1.74
CA ASP A 244 14.78 5.84 2.90
C ASP A 244 14.68 7.29 3.38
N LEU A 245 14.54 8.24 2.44
CA LEU A 245 14.41 9.66 2.72
C LEU A 245 13.05 10.00 3.34
N VAL A 246 11.95 9.53 2.72
CA VAL A 246 10.57 9.75 3.21
C VAL A 246 10.35 9.12 4.58
N LEU A 247 10.93 7.94 4.85
CA LEU A 247 10.75 7.28 6.14
C LEU A 247 11.52 7.97 7.28
N LYS A 248 12.60 8.71 6.98
CA LYS A 248 13.42 9.42 7.99
C LYS A 248 12.95 10.83 8.28
N GLU A 249 12.37 11.51 7.30
CA GLU A 249 11.89 12.88 7.48
C GLU A 249 10.56 12.94 8.27
N PRO A 250 10.19 14.11 8.81
CA PRO A 250 8.89 14.31 9.44
C PRO A 250 7.72 13.96 8.51
N LEU A 251 6.64 13.40 9.06
CA LEU A 251 5.48 12.99 8.27
C LEU A 251 4.83 14.19 7.59
N GLY A 252 4.55 14.09 6.29
CA GLY A 252 3.96 15.16 5.50
C GLY A 252 4.94 16.25 5.06
N SER A 253 6.25 16.15 5.36
CA SER A 253 7.25 17.11 4.87
C SER A 253 7.51 16.96 3.37
N ARG A 254 7.36 15.73 2.82
CA ARG A 254 7.68 15.41 1.42
C ARG A 254 6.50 14.81 0.66
N LYS A 255 5.35 15.49 0.72
CA LYS A 255 4.05 15.05 0.16
C LYS A 255 4.15 14.43 -1.24
N GLU A 256 4.89 15.05 -2.16
CA GLU A 256 5.04 14.56 -3.54
C GLU A 256 5.84 13.25 -3.61
N ASP A 257 6.92 13.14 -2.84
CA ASP A 257 7.74 11.93 -2.80
C ASP A 257 7.04 10.80 -2.03
N GLU A 258 6.29 11.13 -0.97
CA GLU A 258 5.42 10.20 -0.25
C GLU A 258 4.42 9.53 -1.19
N MET A 259 3.68 10.34 -1.96
CA MET A 259 2.72 9.85 -2.94
C MET A 259 3.40 9.07 -4.06
N ARG A 260 4.53 9.55 -4.57
CA ARG A 260 5.30 8.83 -5.61
C ARG A 260 5.72 7.44 -5.12
N VAL A 261 6.22 7.32 -3.89
CA VAL A 261 6.61 6.03 -3.29
C VAL A 261 5.38 5.14 -3.13
N ARG A 262 4.30 5.66 -2.54
CA ARG A 262 3.05 4.92 -2.33
C ARG A 262 2.53 4.34 -3.63
N GLU A 263 2.34 5.17 -4.65
CA GLU A 263 1.85 4.73 -5.96
C GLU A 263 2.77 3.70 -6.60
N THR A 264 4.09 3.90 -6.53
CA THR A 264 5.05 3.00 -7.16
C THR A 264 5.04 1.63 -6.49
N LEU A 265 5.14 1.57 -5.17
CA LEU A 265 5.16 0.30 -4.45
C LEU A 265 3.82 -0.44 -4.59
N ARG A 266 2.71 0.28 -4.48
CA ARG A 266 1.38 -0.32 -4.62
C ARG A 266 1.14 -0.83 -6.03
N ALA A 267 1.34 0.01 -7.05
CA ALA A 267 1.13 -0.38 -8.43
C ALA A 267 2.09 -1.49 -8.86
N THR A 268 3.32 -1.53 -8.36
CA THR A 268 4.28 -2.56 -8.74
C THR A 268 4.04 -3.89 -8.02
N PHE A 269 3.61 -3.90 -6.76
CA PHE A 269 3.59 -5.14 -5.95
C PHE A 269 2.29 -5.49 -5.24
N LEU A 270 1.36 -4.56 -5.00
CA LEU A 270 0.25 -4.78 -4.05
C LEU A 270 -1.14 -4.68 -4.69
N ASP A 271 -1.36 -3.71 -5.58
CA ASP A 271 -2.65 -3.46 -6.22
C ASP A 271 -2.82 -4.37 -7.45
N HIS A 272 -2.68 -5.68 -7.22
CA HIS A 272 -2.82 -6.72 -8.24
C HIS A 272 -3.85 -7.76 -7.82
N LYS A 273 -4.54 -8.34 -8.79
CA LYS A 273 -5.35 -9.53 -8.57
C LYS A 273 -4.47 -10.79 -8.54
N PHE A 274 -4.09 -11.21 -7.35
CA PHE A 274 -3.32 -12.43 -7.17
C PHE A 274 -4.16 -13.69 -7.42
N ALA A 275 -3.57 -14.64 -8.16
CA ALA A 275 -4.19 -15.95 -8.37
C ALA A 275 -3.96 -16.88 -7.16
N ASP A 276 -2.80 -16.78 -6.52
CA ASP A 276 -2.48 -17.51 -5.30
C ASP A 276 -2.80 -16.65 -4.07
N VAL A 277 -3.60 -17.18 -3.15
CA VAL A 277 -3.99 -16.51 -1.89
C VAL A 277 -2.79 -16.17 -1.00
N ARG A 278 -1.63 -16.78 -1.26
CA ARG A 278 -0.38 -16.57 -0.53
C ARG A 278 0.42 -15.38 -1.06
N ASP A 279 0.20 -14.96 -2.30
CA ASP A 279 1.01 -13.93 -2.94
C ASP A 279 0.85 -12.57 -2.25
N PHE A 280 -0.39 -12.10 -2.01
CA PHE A 280 -0.58 -10.81 -1.33
C PHE A 280 0.06 -10.77 0.07
N PRO A 281 -0.19 -11.75 0.98
CA PRO A 281 0.55 -11.90 2.23
C PRO A 281 2.07 -11.88 2.07
N PHE A 282 2.59 -12.59 1.06
CA PHE A 282 4.03 -12.60 0.79
C PHE A 282 4.54 -11.20 0.40
N TRP A 283 3.93 -10.54 -0.58
CA TRP A 283 4.43 -9.27 -1.11
C TRP A 283 4.41 -8.17 -0.06
N ILE A 284 3.33 -8.06 0.73
CA ILE A 284 3.28 -7.08 1.82
C ILE A 284 4.31 -7.42 2.91
N SER A 285 4.46 -8.69 3.29
CA SER A 285 5.46 -9.11 4.28
C SER A 285 6.89 -8.83 3.80
N ALA A 286 7.21 -9.19 2.56
CA ALA A 286 8.53 -8.99 1.96
C ALA A 286 8.87 -7.50 1.85
N LEU A 287 7.91 -6.66 1.48
CA LEU A 287 8.08 -5.22 1.39
C LEU A 287 8.35 -4.59 2.77
N LEU A 288 7.57 -4.96 3.80
CA LEU A 288 7.80 -4.48 5.16
C LEU A 288 9.14 -4.97 5.70
N ARG A 289 9.52 -6.23 5.46
CA ARG A 289 10.82 -6.79 5.88
C ARG A 289 12.04 -6.19 5.18
N THR A 290 11.85 -5.27 4.22
CA THR A 290 12.96 -4.39 3.76
C THR A 290 13.43 -3.42 4.84
N ARG A 291 12.60 -3.20 5.87
CA ARG A 291 12.88 -2.33 7.02
C ARG A 291 13.27 -3.15 8.24
N ARG A 292 14.18 -2.61 9.05
CA ARG A 292 14.79 -3.34 10.18
C ARG A 292 14.00 -3.19 11.47
N THR A 293 13.42 -2.02 11.71
CA THR A 293 12.67 -1.73 12.94
C THR A 293 11.17 -1.82 12.69
N VAL A 294 10.40 -2.15 13.74
CA VAL A 294 8.94 -2.17 13.68
C VAL A 294 8.37 -0.78 13.38
N GLU A 295 9.02 0.28 13.88
CA GLU A 295 8.67 1.68 13.61
C GLU A 295 8.79 2.00 12.11
N GLU A 296 9.91 1.68 11.47
CA GLU A 296 10.07 1.89 10.02
C GLU A 296 9.08 1.05 9.20
N GLN A 297 8.78 -0.17 9.66
CA GLN A 297 7.77 -1.04 9.05
C GLN A 297 6.37 -0.44 9.16
N ALA A 298 5.99 0.07 10.33
CA ALA A 298 4.71 0.73 10.56
C ALA A 298 4.57 2.02 9.75
N ARG A 299 5.63 2.86 9.70
CA ARG A 299 5.69 4.05 8.85
C ARG A 299 5.52 3.70 7.37
N LEU A 300 6.17 2.62 6.90
CA LEU A 300 5.99 2.14 5.53
C LEU A 300 4.56 1.63 5.29
N LEU A 301 3.96 0.91 6.25
CA LEU A 301 2.56 0.46 6.12
C LEU A 301 1.59 1.64 6.06
N MET A 302 1.80 2.66 6.91
CA MET A 302 1.03 3.90 6.91
C MET A 302 1.20 4.65 5.59
N LEU A 303 2.42 4.76 5.05
CA LEU A 303 2.67 5.35 3.75
C LEU A 303 1.83 4.68 2.64
N LEU A 304 1.73 3.35 2.67
CA LEU A 304 1.00 2.55 1.68
C LEU A 304 -0.53 2.68 1.80
N TYR A 305 -1.07 2.77 3.02
CA TYR A 305 -2.52 2.59 3.24
C TYR A 305 -3.24 3.73 3.94
N ALA A 306 -2.53 4.75 4.46
CA ALA A 306 -3.16 5.91 5.09
C ALA A 306 -4.18 6.57 4.14
N PRO A 307 -5.28 7.15 4.64
CA PRO A 307 -6.22 7.88 3.79
C PRO A 307 -5.51 8.98 3.01
N THR A 308 -6.09 9.34 1.86
CA THR A 308 -5.60 10.46 1.05
C THR A 308 -6.65 11.54 0.98
N ARG A 309 -6.22 12.79 0.89
CA ARG A 309 -7.08 13.95 0.65
C ARG A 309 -6.59 14.72 -0.58
N VAL A 310 -7.46 15.53 -1.15
CA VAL A 310 -7.12 16.42 -2.27
C VAL A 310 -6.97 17.83 -1.71
N VAL A 311 -5.80 18.42 -1.90
CA VAL A 311 -5.47 19.81 -1.53
C VAL A 311 -4.87 20.46 -2.75
N ASP A 312 -5.41 21.59 -3.20
CA ASP A 312 -4.93 22.33 -4.37
C ASP A 312 -4.77 21.45 -5.63
N GLU A 313 -5.80 20.65 -5.93
CA GLU A 313 -5.82 19.67 -7.04
C GLU A 313 -4.77 18.55 -6.98
N LYS A 314 -3.94 18.52 -5.94
CA LYS A 314 -2.96 17.46 -5.69
C LYS A 314 -3.49 16.50 -4.64
N THR A 315 -3.29 15.20 -4.88
CA THR A 315 -3.56 14.18 -3.88
C THR A 315 -2.38 14.08 -2.93
N GLU A 316 -2.64 14.12 -1.63
CA GLU A 316 -1.64 13.92 -0.58
C GLU A 316 -2.13 12.93 0.48
N ILE A 317 -1.20 12.36 1.25
CA ILE A 317 -1.54 11.47 2.36
C ILE A 317 -2.08 12.31 3.51
N ASP A 318 -3.27 11.96 3.99
CA ASP A 318 -3.86 12.53 5.19
C ASP A 318 -3.43 11.71 6.42
N TRP A 319 -2.26 12.07 6.94
CA TRP A 319 -1.64 11.39 8.08
C TRP A 319 -2.47 11.47 9.36
N LYS A 320 -3.29 12.52 9.54
CA LYS A 320 -4.07 12.73 10.77
C LYS A 320 -5.54 12.29 10.68
N SER A 321 -6.05 11.97 9.48
CA SER A 321 -7.45 11.54 9.28
C SER A 321 -7.93 10.48 10.28
N LEU A 322 -7.10 9.50 10.58
CA LEU A 322 -7.43 8.39 11.48
C LEU A 322 -7.30 8.75 12.97
N CYS A 323 -6.68 9.89 13.29
CA CYS A 323 -6.53 10.42 14.65
C CYS A 323 -7.69 11.35 14.99
N ASP A 324 -7.95 12.32 14.10
CA ASP A 324 -8.86 13.43 14.36
C ASP A 324 -10.33 13.08 14.14
N VAL A 325 -10.61 12.16 13.20
CA VAL A 325 -11.97 11.90 12.72
C VAL A 325 -12.35 10.44 12.90
N ALA A 326 -13.26 10.17 13.85
CA ALA A 326 -13.86 8.86 14.07
C ALA A 326 -14.69 8.39 12.87
N VAL A 327 -14.61 7.11 12.53
CA VAL A 327 -15.46 6.47 11.53
C VAL A 327 -16.90 6.36 12.05
N THR A 328 -17.83 6.92 11.30
CA THR A 328 -19.26 6.91 11.68
C THR A 328 -20.06 5.92 10.85
N THR A 329 -19.66 5.66 9.60
CA THR A 329 -20.37 4.79 8.66
C THR A 329 -19.49 3.64 8.18
N LEU A 330 -20.12 2.53 7.80
CA LEU A 330 -19.41 1.36 7.24
C LEU A 330 -18.63 1.72 5.98
N SER A 331 -19.22 2.55 5.10
CA SER A 331 -18.59 2.99 3.84
C SER A 331 -17.34 3.83 4.09
N ASP A 332 -17.38 4.75 5.07
CA ASP A 332 -16.21 5.52 5.48
C ASP A 332 -15.12 4.62 6.06
N GLY A 333 -15.49 3.70 6.98
CA GLY A 333 -14.56 2.71 7.53
C GLY A 333 -13.95 1.80 6.45
N GLN A 334 -14.73 1.42 5.43
CA GLN A 334 -14.24 0.60 4.31
C GLN A 334 -13.19 1.33 3.49
N LYS A 335 -13.30 2.66 3.35
CA LYS A 335 -12.32 3.48 2.62
C LYS A 335 -11.08 3.76 3.45
N ARG A 336 -11.24 4.10 4.73
CA ARG A 336 -10.13 4.60 5.58
C ARG A 336 -9.43 3.52 6.40
N VAL A 337 -10.16 2.56 6.95
CA VAL A 337 -9.64 1.59 7.95
C VAL A 337 -9.48 0.18 7.37
N ALA A 338 -10.41 -0.28 6.52
CA ALA A 338 -10.37 -1.63 5.97
C ALA A 338 -9.10 -1.97 5.16
N PRO A 339 -8.43 -1.03 4.45
CA PRO A 339 -7.15 -1.31 3.79
C PRO A 339 -6.06 -1.74 4.79
N PHE A 340 -5.96 -1.05 5.93
CA PHE A 340 -5.06 -1.43 7.02
C PHE A 340 -5.41 -2.78 7.62
N ALA A 341 -6.69 -2.99 7.94
CA ALA A 341 -7.15 -4.26 8.50
C ALA A 341 -6.76 -5.41 7.57
N THR A 342 -6.98 -5.24 6.26
CA THR A 342 -6.64 -6.23 5.24
C THR A 342 -5.14 -6.49 5.16
N ALA A 343 -4.31 -5.45 5.16
CA ALA A 343 -2.86 -5.60 5.11
C ALA A 343 -2.29 -6.27 6.37
N ILE A 344 -2.71 -5.85 7.56
CA ILE A 344 -2.27 -6.44 8.83
C ILE A 344 -2.74 -7.89 8.96
N ASN A 345 -3.99 -8.18 8.58
CA ASN A 345 -4.49 -9.56 8.55
C ASN A 345 -3.71 -10.43 7.55
N ALA A 346 -3.28 -9.87 6.42
CA ALA A 346 -2.42 -10.59 5.49
C ALA A 346 -1.07 -10.98 6.13
N LEU A 347 -0.50 -10.14 7.01
CA LEU A 347 0.68 -10.51 7.80
C LEU A 347 0.40 -11.71 8.69
N LEU A 348 -0.73 -11.74 9.40
CA LEU A 348 -1.12 -12.89 10.23
C LEU A 348 -1.24 -14.18 9.39
N LEU A 349 -1.77 -14.08 8.18
CA LEU A 349 -1.94 -15.23 7.27
C LEU A 349 -0.61 -15.79 6.73
N THR A 350 0.52 -15.07 6.85
CA THR A 350 1.82 -15.57 6.39
C THR A 350 2.25 -16.85 7.13
N SER A 351 1.90 -16.96 8.41
CA SER A 351 2.17 -18.14 9.24
C SER A 351 1.29 -19.32 8.86
N SER A 352 -0.02 -19.11 8.69
CA SER A 352 -0.95 -20.18 8.26
C SER A 352 -0.64 -20.69 6.86
N HIS A 353 -0.14 -19.82 5.98
CA HIS A 353 0.26 -20.17 4.62
C HIS A 353 1.69 -20.73 4.50
N ASN A 354 2.41 -20.86 5.61
CA ASN A 354 3.78 -21.37 5.67
C ASN A 354 4.75 -20.66 4.71
N ILE A 355 4.70 -19.32 4.65
CA ILE A 355 5.54 -18.50 3.76
C ILE A 355 6.95 -18.37 4.37
N ARG A 356 7.78 -19.40 4.17
CA ARG A 356 9.11 -19.53 4.80
C ARG A 356 9.96 -18.25 4.68
N GLY A 357 10.57 -17.84 5.79
CA GLY A 357 11.41 -16.62 5.85
C GLY A 357 10.63 -15.30 5.91
N TYR A 358 9.32 -15.32 5.66
CA TYR A 358 8.44 -14.13 5.64
C TYR A 358 7.21 -14.30 6.53
N GLN A 359 7.25 -15.22 7.48
CA GLN A 359 6.17 -15.47 8.45
C GLN A 359 6.14 -14.38 9.52
N TRP A 360 4.96 -14.05 10.02
CA TRP A 360 4.74 -13.15 11.15
C TRP A 360 4.03 -13.90 12.26
N CYS A 361 4.58 -13.88 13.46
CA CYS A 361 3.91 -14.40 14.65
C CYS A 361 2.93 -13.39 15.24
N GLU A 362 2.02 -13.84 16.10
CA GLU A 362 1.02 -12.97 16.73
C GLU A 362 1.64 -11.80 17.50
N HIS A 363 2.83 -11.99 18.09
CA HIS A 363 3.55 -10.93 18.79
C HIS A 363 4.08 -9.85 17.83
N GLU A 364 4.63 -10.23 16.67
CA GLU A 364 5.05 -9.27 15.64
C GLU A 364 3.85 -8.51 15.06
N VAL A 365 2.72 -9.21 14.83
CA VAL A 365 1.48 -8.59 14.36
C VAL A 365 0.91 -7.64 15.41
N PHE A 366 0.92 -8.01 16.70
CA PHE A 366 0.53 -7.11 17.78
C PHE A 366 1.39 -5.85 17.81
N ALA A 367 2.72 -5.99 17.74
CA ALA A 367 3.63 -4.86 17.71
C ALA A 367 3.37 -3.94 16.51
N MET A 368 3.03 -4.52 15.34
CA MET A 368 2.63 -3.77 14.16
C MET A 368 1.32 -2.99 14.39
N ILE A 369 0.30 -3.62 14.98
CA ILE A 369 -0.98 -2.96 15.31
C ILE A 369 -0.73 -1.77 16.23
N GLU A 370 0.01 -1.96 17.32
CA GLU A 370 0.32 -0.88 18.26
C GLU A 370 1.02 0.28 17.55
N GLU A 371 2.13 0.00 16.87
CA GLU A 371 2.95 1.04 16.24
C GLU A 371 2.19 1.83 15.16
N VAL A 372 1.41 1.15 14.31
CA VAL A 372 0.61 1.78 13.23
C VAL A 372 -0.49 2.66 13.81
N THR A 373 -1.15 2.20 14.87
CA THR A 373 -2.32 2.88 15.45
C THR A 373 -1.95 3.99 16.41
N THR A 374 -0.65 4.17 16.67
CA THR A 374 -0.07 5.31 17.40
C THR A 374 0.67 6.31 16.51
N LEU A 375 0.71 6.10 15.20
CA LEU A 375 1.38 6.97 14.22
C LEU A 375 0.35 7.73 13.37
N PRO A 376 0.51 9.05 13.12
CA PRO A 376 1.44 9.98 13.79
C PRO A 376 1.12 10.18 15.27
N GLU A 377 -0.16 10.03 15.60
CA GLU A 377 -0.75 10.14 16.93
C GLU A 377 -1.67 8.91 17.13
N PRO A 378 -2.12 8.63 18.37
CA PRO A 378 -3.12 7.61 18.60
C PRO A 378 -4.35 7.85 17.73
N TRP A 379 -4.80 6.80 17.04
CA TRP A 379 -6.02 6.86 16.25
C TRP A 379 -7.22 7.24 17.14
N ALA A 380 -8.37 7.59 16.55
CA ALA A 380 -9.62 7.60 17.29
C ALA A 380 -9.99 6.16 17.70
N LEU A 381 -10.51 5.96 18.92
CA LEU A 381 -10.85 4.62 19.44
C LEU A 381 -11.82 3.88 18.51
N ASP A 382 -12.74 4.59 17.87
CA ASP A 382 -13.65 4.07 16.85
C ASP A 382 -12.88 3.48 15.65
N ASN A 383 -11.82 4.15 15.20
CA ASN A 383 -10.99 3.71 14.07
C ASN A 383 -10.17 2.46 14.45
N PHE A 384 -9.65 2.42 15.67
CA PHE A 384 -8.97 1.24 16.21
C PHE A 384 -9.92 0.05 16.36
N SER A 385 -11.13 0.28 16.88
CA SER A 385 -12.17 -0.74 17.04
C SER A 385 -12.68 -1.25 15.68
N ALA A 386 -12.82 -0.34 14.71
CA ALA A 386 -13.17 -0.65 13.32
C ALA A 386 -12.16 -1.59 12.65
N LEU A 387 -10.86 -1.45 12.95
CA LEU A 387 -9.82 -2.35 12.43
C LEU A 387 -10.15 -3.82 12.74
N MET A 388 -10.59 -4.09 13.97
CA MET A 388 -10.97 -5.42 14.42
C MET A 388 -12.32 -5.87 13.86
N LEU A 389 -13.28 -4.96 13.66
CA LEU A 389 -14.54 -5.31 13.01
C LEU A 389 -14.34 -5.71 11.54
N PHE A 390 -13.43 -5.06 10.81
CA PHE A 390 -13.13 -5.44 9.42
C PHE A 390 -12.37 -6.76 9.31
N ARG A 391 -11.50 -7.06 10.27
CA ARG A 391 -10.75 -8.33 10.35
C ARG A 391 -10.80 -8.88 11.78
N PRO A 392 -11.85 -9.65 12.11
CA PRO A 392 -12.09 -10.12 13.48
C PRO A 392 -10.98 -11.00 14.08
N ALA A 393 -10.15 -11.64 13.25
CA ALA A 393 -8.97 -12.39 13.69
C ALA A 393 -7.89 -11.53 14.38
N LEU A 394 -7.90 -10.21 14.16
CA LEU A 394 -7.00 -9.27 14.84
C LEU A 394 -7.44 -8.98 16.28
N GLY A 395 -8.73 -9.16 16.59
CA GLY A 395 -9.31 -8.90 17.91
C GLY A 395 -8.60 -9.67 19.04
N PRO A 396 -8.52 -11.01 18.97
CA PRO A 396 -7.82 -11.79 19.99
C PRO A 396 -6.37 -11.37 20.21
N ILE A 397 -5.65 -10.99 19.15
CA ILE A 397 -4.25 -10.57 19.25
C ILE A 397 -4.14 -9.28 20.08
N ALA A 398 -4.97 -8.28 19.78
CA ALA A 398 -4.97 -7.00 20.46
C ALA A 398 -5.51 -7.08 21.90
N LEU A 399 -6.60 -7.81 22.12
CA LEU A 399 -7.31 -7.89 23.40
C LEU A 399 -6.57 -8.77 24.42
N VAL A 400 -6.07 -9.95 24.01
CA VAL A 400 -5.31 -10.83 24.89
C VAL A 400 -4.07 -10.12 25.41
N SER A 401 -3.30 -9.47 24.51
CA SER A 401 -2.11 -8.74 24.90
C SER A 401 -2.41 -7.64 25.91
N ARG A 402 -3.49 -6.87 25.72
CA ARG A 402 -3.92 -5.84 26.69
C ARG A 402 -4.27 -6.42 28.06
N CYS A 403 -5.06 -7.50 28.11
CA CYS A 403 -5.43 -8.14 29.37
C CYS A 403 -4.22 -8.71 30.11
N LEU A 404 -3.24 -9.28 29.40
CA LEU A 404 -2.01 -9.80 30.00
C LEU A 404 -1.09 -8.70 30.54
N HIS A 405 -1.27 -7.44 30.10
CA HIS A 405 -0.48 -6.28 30.52
C HIS A 405 -1.28 -5.31 31.39
N THR A 406 -2.31 -5.78 32.10
CA THR A 406 -3.12 -4.98 33.04
C THR A 406 -3.86 -3.80 32.39
N TYR A 407 -4.22 -3.95 31.11
CA TYR A 407 -5.02 -2.99 30.34
C TYR A 407 -6.42 -3.54 30.02
N GLU A 408 -7.00 -4.32 30.94
CA GLU A 408 -8.35 -4.88 30.84
C GLU A 408 -9.43 -3.81 30.64
N VAL A 409 -9.31 -2.65 31.28
CA VAL A 409 -10.27 -1.53 31.16
C VAL A 409 -10.30 -1.02 29.71
N GLU A 410 -9.13 -0.83 29.12
CA GLU A 410 -8.98 -0.44 27.72
C GLU A 410 -9.54 -1.52 26.79
N ALA A 411 -9.26 -2.80 27.08
CA ALA A 411 -9.84 -3.92 26.33
C ALA A 411 -11.38 -3.92 26.39
N GLY A 412 -11.97 -3.66 27.57
CA GLY A 412 -13.41 -3.51 27.74
C GLY A 412 -13.99 -2.34 26.95
N GLN A 413 -13.30 -1.20 26.93
CA GLN A 413 -13.70 -0.03 26.13
C GLN A 413 -13.66 -0.31 24.62
N ILE A 414 -12.62 -0.99 24.13
CA ILE A 414 -12.54 -1.41 22.72
C ILE A 414 -13.73 -2.30 22.36
N VAL A 415 -14.04 -3.30 23.19
CA VAL A 415 -15.19 -4.19 22.96
C VAL A 415 -16.51 -3.40 22.96
N ASN A 416 -16.68 -2.46 23.89
CA ASN A 416 -17.88 -1.64 23.94
C ASN A 416 -18.02 -0.76 22.67
N THR A 417 -16.93 -0.14 22.21
CA THR A 417 -16.91 0.65 20.97
C THR A 417 -17.17 -0.21 19.73
N MET A 418 -16.56 -1.40 19.64
CA MET A 418 -16.83 -2.36 18.57
C MET A 418 -18.32 -2.73 18.49
N LYS A 419 -18.95 -2.97 19.64
CA LYS A 419 -20.39 -3.30 19.73
C LYS A 419 -21.24 -2.16 19.17
N THR A 420 -21.00 -0.93 19.62
CA THR A 420 -21.77 0.24 19.21
C THR A 420 -21.56 0.56 17.73
N LEU A 421 -20.33 0.44 17.22
CA LEU A 421 -20.02 0.57 15.80
C LEU A 421 -20.71 -0.49 14.94
N ALA A 422 -20.64 -1.77 15.34
CA ALA A 422 -21.28 -2.86 14.60
C ALA A 422 -22.78 -2.59 14.44
N TYR A 423 -23.45 -2.20 15.53
CA TYR A 423 -24.87 -1.83 15.49
C TYR A 423 -25.15 -0.65 14.56
N ARG A 424 -24.39 0.45 14.67
CA ARG A 424 -24.53 1.64 13.79
C ARG A 424 -24.30 1.31 12.32
N TRP A 425 -23.42 0.35 12.03
CA TRP A 425 -23.14 -0.14 10.68
C TRP A 425 -24.17 -1.17 10.18
N ARG A 426 -25.22 -1.44 10.96
CA ARG A 426 -26.24 -2.46 10.67
C ARG A 426 -25.65 -3.87 10.52
N LEU A 427 -24.52 -4.13 11.19
CA LEU A 427 -23.96 -5.45 11.37
C LEU A 427 -24.55 -6.03 12.66
N SER A 428 -24.80 -7.34 12.69
CA SER A 428 -25.18 -8.00 13.95
C SER A 428 -23.99 -8.04 14.90
N PRO A 429 -24.01 -7.37 16.08
CA PRO A 429 -22.93 -7.47 17.05
C PRO A 429 -22.70 -8.91 17.48
N ALA A 430 -23.78 -9.69 17.63
CA ALA A 430 -23.70 -11.11 17.98
C ALA A 430 -22.87 -11.92 16.98
N LEU A 431 -23.19 -11.81 15.69
CA LEU A 431 -22.46 -12.55 14.65
C LEU A 431 -21.03 -12.04 14.45
N SER A 432 -20.83 -10.72 14.55
CA SER A 432 -19.54 -10.10 14.23
C SER A 432 -18.50 -10.26 15.34
N MET A 433 -18.94 -10.41 16.60
CA MET A 433 -18.07 -10.35 17.77
C MET A 433 -18.01 -11.64 18.59
N ALA A 434 -18.96 -12.57 18.44
CA ALA A 434 -18.97 -13.81 19.23
C ALA A 434 -17.67 -14.60 19.11
N GLN A 435 -17.27 -14.98 17.88
CA GLN A 435 -16.06 -15.79 17.67
C GLN A 435 -14.77 -15.09 18.12
N PRO A 436 -14.52 -13.81 17.79
CA PRO A 436 -13.33 -13.09 18.30
C PRO A 436 -13.27 -13.03 19.83
N LEU A 437 -14.38 -12.75 20.50
CA LEU A 437 -14.38 -12.64 21.97
C LEU A 437 -14.23 -14.00 22.64
N LEU A 438 -14.85 -15.04 22.09
CA LEU A 438 -14.66 -16.41 22.55
C LEU A 438 -13.19 -16.84 22.40
N ALA A 439 -12.59 -16.59 21.23
CA ALA A 439 -11.18 -16.88 20.98
C ALA A 439 -10.25 -16.07 21.91
N THR A 440 -10.63 -14.83 22.25
CA THR A 440 -9.91 -14.02 23.25
C THR A 440 -9.94 -14.69 24.61
N LEU A 441 -11.12 -15.08 25.12
CA LEU A 441 -11.24 -15.77 26.41
C LEU A 441 -10.48 -17.10 26.44
N GLN A 442 -10.57 -17.89 25.38
CA GLN A 442 -9.88 -19.19 25.27
C GLN A 442 -8.35 -19.04 25.33
N LYS A 443 -7.81 -17.93 24.80
CA LYS A 443 -6.38 -17.63 24.85
C LYS A 443 -5.90 -17.04 26.17
N LEU A 444 -6.79 -16.54 27.02
CA LEU A 444 -6.40 -16.06 28.35
C LEU A 444 -6.11 -17.26 29.27
N PRO A 445 -4.92 -17.31 29.91
CA PRO A 445 -4.43 -18.52 30.58
C PRO A 445 -5.10 -18.77 31.93
N LEU A 446 -5.50 -17.73 32.66
CA LEU A 446 -6.03 -17.81 34.02
C LEU A 446 -7.53 -17.47 34.05
N LEU A 447 -8.31 -18.22 34.85
CA LEU A 447 -9.73 -17.95 35.05
C LEU A 447 -9.96 -16.54 35.62
N ASP A 448 -9.11 -16.08 36.55
CA ASP A 448 -9.21 -14.73 37.08
C ASP A 448 -9.04 -13.66 35.99
N THR A 449 -8.10 -13.83 35.06
CA THR A 449 -7.92 -12.88 33.94
C THR A 449 -9.12 -12.89 32.99
N ARG A 450 -9.77 -14.05 32.79
CA ARG A 450 -11.01 -14.17 32.02
C ARG A 450 -12.17 -13.42 32.69
N ARG A 451 -12.32 -13.60 34.00
CA ARG A 451 -13.32 -12.90 34.81
C ARG A 451 -13.11 -11.39 34.76
N ILE A 452 -11.87 -10.93 34.99
CA ILE A 452 -11.49 -9.51 34.94
C ILE A 452 -11.81 -8.90 33.56
N PHE A 453 -11.48 -9.61 32.47
CA PHE A 453 -11.81 -9.14 31.12
C PHE A 453 -13.33 -9.01 30.91
N TYR A 454 -14.11 -10.00 31.34
CA TYR A 454 -15.57 -9.96 31.24
C TYR A 454 -16.19 -8.83 32.08
N GLU A 455 -15.69 -8.63 33.30
CA GLU A 455 -16.08 -7.53 34.17
C GLU A 455 -15.75 -6.17 33.54
N ALA A 456 -14.58 -6.05 32.92
CA ALA A 456 -14.17 -4.82 32.23
C ALA A 456 -15.09 -4.47 31.05
N ILE A 457 -15.59 -5.45 30.29
CA ILE A 457 -16.59 -5.22 29.23
C ILE A 457 -17.87 -4.63 29.82
N ASN A 458 -18.36 -5.20 30.93
CA ASN A 458 -19.58 -4.71 31.59
C ASN A 458 -19.37 -3.32 32.21
N ALA A 459 -18.23 -3.09 32.85
CA ALA A 459 -17.87 -1.81 33.43
C ALA A 459 -17.75 -0.71 32.36
N ALA A 460 -17.12 -0.99 31.23
CA ALA A 460 -17.01 -0.05 30.12
C ALA A 460 -18.39 0.36 29.57
N ARG A 461 -19.33 -0.60 29.47
CA ARG A 461 -20.72 -0.30 29.11
C ARG A 461 -21.41 0.61 30.13
N GLN A 462 -21.30 0.28 31.42
CA GLN A 462 -21.91 1.07 32.49
C GLN A 462 -21.37 2.50 32.51
N ALA A 463 -20.05 2.67 32.38
CA ALA A 463 -19.41 3.97 32.28
C ALA A 463 -19.96 4.77 31.07
N ARG A 464 -20.04 4.15 29.89
CA ARG A 464 -20.57 4.82 28.69
C ARG A 464 -22.03 5.27 28.85
N VAL A 465 -22.87 4.43 29.46
CA VAL A 465 -24.27 4.78 29.74
C VAL A 465 -24.35 5.93 30.75
N ALA A 466 -23.51 5.91 31.79
CA ALA A 466 -23.44 7.01 32.76
C ALA A 466 -23.04 8.33 32.07
N ASP A 467 -21.97 8.32 31.27
CA ASP A 467 -21.52 9.50 30.51
C ASP A 467 -22.64 10.08 29.64
N LEU A 468 -23.39 9.22 28.95
CA LEU A 468 -24.54 9.61 28.12
C LEU A 468 -25.78 10.03 28.93
N ILE A 469 -25.88 9.73 30.22
CA ILE A 469 -26.99 10.24 31.04
C ILE A 469 -26.68 11.65 31.55
N PHE A 470 -25.40 11.91 31.84
CA PHE A 470 -24.95 13.20 32.35
C PHE A 470 -24.57 14.21 31.26
N ASP A 471 -24.44 13.79 30.00
CA ASP A 471 -24.21 14.68 28.86
C ASP A 471 -25.51 15.35 28.38
N ASN A 472 -25.59 16.68 28.53
CA ASN A 472 -26.75 17.48 28.11
C ASN A 472 -26.74 17.86 26.62
N SER A 473 -25.89 17.26 25.79
CA SER A 473 -25.84 17.57 24.36
C SER A 473 -27.13 17.18 23.62
N PRO A 474 -27.49 17.89 22.52
CA PRO A 474 -28.73 17.64 21.79
C PRO A 474 -28.83 16.22 21.18
N ASN A 475 -27.69 15.58 20.93
CA ASN A 475 -27.62 14.27 20.28
C ASN A 475 -27.62 13.10 21.28
N THR A 476 -27.48 13.38 22.59
CA THR A 476 -27.28 12.37 23.61
C THR A 476 -28.41 11.34 23.66
N ARG A 477 -29.68 11.76 23.49
CA ARG A 477 -30.83 10.84 23.54
C ARG A 477 -30.76 9.75 22.48
N ARG A 478 -30.30 10.11 21.26
CA ARG A 478 -30.14 9.15 20.17
C ARG A 478 -28.97 8.21 20.44
N GLU A 479 -27.85 8.74 20.95
CA GLU A 479 -26.69 7.91 21.29
C GLU A 479 -27.00 6.92 22.42
N LEU A 480 -27.73 7.35 23.44
CA LEU A 480 -28.19 6.48 24.52
C LEU A 480 -29.13 5.38 24.01
N GLN A 481 -30.01 5.71 23.07
CA GLN A 481 -30.88 4.72 22.43
C GLN A 481 -30.07 3.71 21.61
N ASP A 482 -29.10 4.16 20.82
CA ASP A 482 -28.20 3.28 20.07
C ASP A 482 -27.36 2.39 21.00
N GLU A 483 -26.89 2.93 22.12
CA GLU A 483 -26.13 2.18 23.13
C GLU A 483 -26.99 1.09 23.79
N ASN A 484 -28.23 1.40 24.16
CA ASN A 484 -29.16 0.43 24.74
C ASN A 484 -29.56 -0.66 23.73
N ASN A 485 -29.87 -0.26 22.49
CA ASN A 485 -30.23 -1.22 21.45
C ASN A 485 -29.04 -2.14 21.12
N SER A 486 -27.85 -1.57 20.91
CA SER A 486 -26.65 -2.36 20.64
C SER A 486 -26.32 -3.33 21.78
N ALA A 487 -26.56 -2.94 23.03
CA ALA A 487 -26.43 -3.82 24.19
C ALA A 487 -27.41 -4.99 24.16
N ALA A 488 -28.68 -4.76 23.79
CA ALA A 488 -29.67 -5.83 23.66
C ALA A 488 -29.25 -6.87 22.58
N TYR A 489 -28.74 -6.41 21.44
CA TYR A 489 -28.22 -7.30 20.39
C TYR A 489 -26.90 -8.00 20.77
N PHE A 490 -26.15 -7.46 21.72
CA PHE A 490 -24.88 -8.02 22.18
C PHE A 490 -25.02 -8.95 23.38
N ALA A 491 -26.13 -8.87 24.13
CA ALA A 491 -26.40 -9.73 25.29
C ALA A 491 -26.23 -11.24 25.02
N PRO A 492 -26.63 -11.79 23.84
CA PRO A 492 -26.36 -13.20 23.53
C PRO A 492 -24.87 -13.56 23.53
N VAL A 493 -24.00 -12.62 23.16
CA VAL A 493 -22.54 -12.83 23.21
C VAL A 493 -22.06 -12.95 24.64
N LEU A 494 -22.47 -12.03 25.52
CA LEU A 494 -22.10 -12.09 26.94
C LEU A 494 -22.55 -13.41 27.58
N ASN A 495 -23.78 -13.86 27.29
CA ASN A 495 -24.28 -15.14 27.77
C ASN A 495 -23.48 -16.34 27.24
N MET A 496 -23.02 -16.28 25.98
CA MET A 496 -22.16 -17.30 25.39
C MET A 496 -20.76 -17.33 26.03
N LEU A 497 -20.25 -16.19 26.50
CA LEU A 497 -18.93 -16.10 27.14
C LEU A 497 -18.95 -16.63 28.59
N LEU A 498 -20.10 -16.58 29.27
CA LEU A 498 -20.24 -16.90 30.70
C LEU A 498 -19.72 -18.29 31.10
N PRO A 499 -19.95 -19.38 30.34
CA PRO A 499 -19.44 -20.72 30.69
C PRO A 499 -17.91 -20.87 30.63
N HIS A 500 -17.20 -19.87 30.10
CA HIS A 500 -15.73 -19.89 29.92
C HIS A 500 -14.97 -19.08 30.98
N ILE A 501 -15.70 -18.48 31.91
CA ILE A 501 -15.24 -17.69 33.06
C ILE A 501 -15.42 -18.55 34.30
#